data_AF-A0A077LW95-F1
#
_entry.id   AF-A0A077LW95-F1
#
_cell.length_a   1.000
_cell.length_b   1.000
_cell.length_c   1.000
_cell.angle_alpha   90.00
_cell.angle_beta   90.00
_cell.angle_gamma   90.00
#
_symmetry.space_group_name_H-M   'P 1'
#
loop_
_entity.id
_entity.type
_entity.pdbx_description
1 polymer ?
#
loop_
_entity_poly.entity_id
_entity_poly.type
_entity_poly.pdbx_seq_one_letter_code
_entity_poly.pdbx_strand_id
1 'polypeptide(L)'
;MIDTRFTTVVEGVDDLLSVVDIEDIGDIETLLMVLFARPLRIDELWDDEGGPHSLEFIIHGNDATTRSVHEFPLSIIGLARSCAEMVDEVGPDSRGAAAADATPEVSAMNDDELIGALQQALGEVRLLTMMDDA
;
A
#
# COMPACT_ATOMS: atom_id res chain seq x y z
N MET A 1 4.00 -16.11 15.07
CA MET A 1 4.65 -14.90 15.59
C MET A 1 4.23 -13.78 14.67
N ILE A 2 3.57 -12.75 15.19
CA ILE A 2 3.09 -11.63 14.40
C ILE A 2 4.30 -10.83 13.93
N ASP A 3 4.36 -10.52 12.64
CA ASP A 3 5.44 -9.72 12.06
C ASP A 3 5.20 -8.24 12.40
N THR A 4 5.92 -7.76 13.41
CA THR A 4 5.71 -6.43 13.98
C THR A 4 6.09 -5.31 13.02
N ARG A 5 6.84 -5.61 11.95
CA ARG A 5 7.28 -4.62 10.95
C ARG A 5 6.07 -3.87 10.35
N PHE A 6 4.99 -4.58 10.03
CA PHE A 6 3.80 -3.96 9.44
C PHE A 6 3.01 -3.06 10.39
N THR A 7 3.17 -3.27 11.70
CA THR A 7 2.49 -2.50 12.76
C THR A 7 3.36 -1.38 13.35
N THR A 8 4.65 -1.35 13.04
CA THR A 8 5.56 -0.33 13.54
C THR A 8 5.18 1.03 12.95
N VAL A 9 4.99 2.00 13.84
CA VAL A 9 4.72 3.40 13.49
C VAL A 9 6.05 4.14 13.36
N VAL A 10 6.22 4.88 12.27
CA VAL A 10 7.46 5.59 11.91
C VAL A 10 7.17 7.05 11.51
N GLU A 11 8.19 7.90 11.60
CA GLU A 11 8.06 9.36 11.45
C GLU A 11 8.41 9.86 10.03
N GLY A 12 8.86 8.97 9.13
CA GLY A 12 9.25 9.36 7.78
C GLY A 12 9.33 8.20 6.79
N VAL A 13 9.51 8.55 5.52
CA VAL A 13 9.58 7.59 4.41
C VAL A 13 10.73 6.62 4.56
N ASP A 14 11.94 7.11 4.83
CA ASP A 14 13.14 6.26 4.96
C ASP A 14 12.97 5.18 6.04
N ASP A 15 12.38 5.55 7.18
CA ASP A 15 12.09 4.61 8.26
C ASP A 15 11.00 3.60 7.86
N LEU A 16 9.98 4.05 7.10
CA LEU A 16 8.91 3.19 6.59
C LEU A 16 9.46 2.12 5.64
N LEU A 17 10.28 2.53 4.67
CA LEU A 17 10.93 1.64 3.71
C LEU A 17 11.87 0.64 4.42
N SER A 18 12.69 1.15 5.34
CA SER A 18 13.63 0.34 6.13
C SER A 18 12.92 -0.72 6.98
N VAL A 19 11.77 -0.39 7.57
CA VAL A 19 11.04 -1.33 8.43
C VAL A 19 10.53 -2.55 7.67
N VAL A 20 10.07 -2.39 6.43
CA VAL A 20 9.60 -3.52 5.61
C VAL A 20 10.62 -4.05 4.60
N ASP A 21 11.85 -3.50 4.62
CA ASP A 21 12.98 -3.94 3.81
C ASP A 21 12.62 -3.93 2.31
N ILE A 22 12.29 -2.72 1.85
CA ILE A 22 12.01 -2.31 0.46
C ILE A 22 12.81 -1.04 0.14
N GLU A 23 13.03 -0.75 -1.13
CA GLU A 23 14.05 0.23 -1.54
C GLU A 23 13.47 1.59 -1.93
N ASP A 24 12.23 1.62 -2.43
CA ASP A 24 11.59 2.86 -2.90
C ASP A 24 10.08 2.90 -2.63
N ILE A 25 9.47 4.08 -2.69
CA ILE A 25 8.02 4.26 -2.62
C ILE A 25 7.29 3.47 -3.71
N GLY A 26 7.89 3.28 -4.89
CA GLY A 26 7.37 2.40 -5.93
C GLY A 26 7.14 0.95 -5.48
N ASP A 27 7.92 0.46 -4.52
CA ASP A 27 7.70 -0.88 -3.94
C ASP A 27 6.48 -0.90 -3.00
N ILE A 28 6.22 0.19 -2.26
CA ILE A 28 4.98 0.35 -1.47
C ILE A 28 3.78 0.42 -2.41
N GLU A 29 3.88 1.17 -3.49
CA GLU A 29 2.85 1.24 -4.52
C GLU A 29 2.53 -0.16 -5.05
N THR A 30 3.56 -0.91 -5.46
CA THR A 30 3.41 -2.28 -5.96
C THR A 30 2.84 -3.22 -4.89
N LEU A 31 3.29 -3.11 -3.64
CA LEU A 31 2.77 -3.89 -2.52
C LEU A 31 1.26 -3.70 -2.36
N LEU A 32 0.79 -2.46 -2.38
CA LEU A 32 -0.64 -2.16 -2.25
C LEU A 32 -1.43 -2.52 -3.51
N MET A 33 -0.83 -2.35 -4.70
CA MET A 33 -1.45 -2.83 -5.95
C MET A 33 -1.68 -4.34 -5.93
N VAL A 34 -0.72 -5.12 -5.41
CA VAL A 34 -0.87 -6.57 -5.24
C VAL A 34 -1.94 -6.87 -4.18
N LEU A 35 -1.91 -6.19 -3.04
CA LEU A 35 -2.87 -6.38 -1.95
C LEU A 35 -4.32 -6.13 -2.40
N PHE A 36 -4.55 -5.06 -3.17
CA PHE A 36 -5.89 -4.65 -3.63
C PHE A 36 -6.24 -5.13 -5.03
N ALA A 37 -5.33 -5.85 -5.70
CA ALA A 37 -5.46 -6.30 -7.10
C ALA A 37 -5.91 -5.18 -8.07
N ARG A 38 -5.44 -3.95 -7.87
CA ARG A 38 -5.85 -2.79 -8.67
C ARG A 38 -4.76 -1.73 -8.79
N PRO A 39 -4.81 -0.86 -9.83
CA PRO A 39 -3.90 0.25 -9.95
C PRO A 39 -4.07 1.25 -8.79
N LEU A 40 -2.95 1.57 -8.16
CA LEU A 40 -2.82 2.57 -7.10
C LEU A 40 -1.56 3.38 -7.42
N ARG A 41 -1.54 4.66 -7.06
CA ARG A 41 -0.35 5.50 -7.16
C ARG A 41 -0.03 6.15 -5.81
N ILE A 42 1.25 6.23 -5.47
CA ILE A 42 1.73 6.94 -4.28
C ILE A 42 2.69 8.04 -4.72
N ASP A 43 2.38 9.29 -4.34
CA ASP A 43 3.25 10.43 -4.57
C ASP A 43 3.74 10.99 -3.23
N GLU A 44 5.02 11.34 -3.15
CA GLU A 44 5.60 12.00 -1.97
C GLU A 44 5.28 13.49 -1.97
N LEU A 45 4.78 14.00 -0.85
CA LEU A 45 4.51 15.43 -0.65
C LEU A 45 5.55 16.02 0.32
N TRP A 46 6.35 16.92 -0.24
CA TRP A 46 7.49 17.56 0.43
C TRP A 46 7.06 18.86 1.10
N ASP A 47 7.57 19.10 2.30
CA ASP A 47 7.41 20.37 2.99
C ASP A 47 8.56 21.35 2.68
N ASP A 48 8.43 22.59 3.16
CA ASP A 48 9.45 23.62 3.04
C ASP A 48 10.72 23.30 3.87
N GLU A 49 10.67 22.31 4.76
CA GLU A 49 11.78 21.87 5.62
C GLU A 49 12.67 20.80 4.96
N GLY A 50 12.29 20.33 3.77
CA GLY A 50 13.17 19.58 2.86
C GLY A 50 13.05 18.07 2.95
N GLY A 51 11.93 17.54 3.45
CA GLY A 51 11.63 16.11 3.43
C GLY A 51 10.16 15.79 3.13
N PRO A 52 9.85 14.53 2.76
CA PRO A 52 8.46 14.09 2.60
C PRO A 52 7.77 14.03 3.97
N HIS A 53 6.84 14.95 4.22
CA HIS A 53 6.02 15.00 5.43
C HIS A 53 4.74 14.17 5.26
N SER A 54 4.32 13.91 4.02
CA SER A 54 3.12 13.13 3.76
C SER A 54 3.21 12.34 2.46
N LEU A 55 2.33 11.35 2.35
CA LEU A 55 2.15 10.53 1.17
C LEU A 55 0.75 10.77 0.60
N GLU A 56 0.64 11.11 -0.68
CA GLU A 56 -0.63 11.17 -1.41
C GLU A 56 -0.91 9.82 -2.07
N PHE A 57 -2.05 9.23 -1.75
CA PHE A 57 -2.54 7.99 -2.33
C PHE A 57 -3.63 8.29 -3.33
N ILE A 58 -3.50 7.73 -4.53
CA ILE A 58 -4.44 7.92 -5.63
C ILE A 58 -4.96 6.55 -6.06
N ILE A 59 -6.27 6.34 -5.93
CA ILE A 59 -6.91 5.07 -6.30
C ILE A 59 -7.89 5.32 -7.45
N HIS A 60 -7.71 4.57 -8.53
CA HIS A 60 -8.54 4.65 -9.72
C HIS A 60 -9.63 3.58 -9.71
N GLY A 61 -10.87 3.99 -9.97
CA GLY A 61 -12.00 3.11 -10.26
C GLY A 61 -12.51 3.28 -11.68
N ASN A 62 -13.63 2.61 -11.98
CA ASN A 62 -14.27 2.66 -13.29
C ASN A 62 -14.72 4.08 -13.67
N ASP A 63 -15.40 4.75 -12.74
CA ASP A 63 -16.09 6.01 -12.98
C ASP A 63 -15.56 7.17 -12.12
N ALA A 64 -14.69 6.86 -11.15
CA ALA A 64 -14.18 7.81 -10.18
C ALA A 64 -12.69 7.58 -9.88
N THR A 65 -12.04 8.61 -9.35
CA THR A 65 -10.70 8.51 -8.75
C THR A 65 -10.78 9.22 -7.41
N THR A 66 -10.31 8.56 -6.35
CA THR A 66 -10.19 9.19 -5.04
C THR A 66 -8.74 9.46 -4.71
N ARG A 67 -8.52 10.44 -3.84
CA ARG A 67 -7.21 10.83 -3.34
C ARG A 67 -7.26 11.05 -1.85
N SER A 68 -6.23 10.62 -1.14
CA SER A 68 -6.05 10.88 0.28
C SER A 68 -4.61 11.21 0.59
N VAL A 69 -4.41 12.18 1.49
CA VAL A 69 -3.09 12.56 1.99
C VAL A 69 -2.91 11.99 3.39
N HIS A 70 -1.80 11.31 3.61
CA HIS A 70 -1.43 10.69 4.87
C HIS A 70 -0.15 11.32 5.40
N GLU A 71 -0.28 12.11 6.47
CA GLU A 71 0.84 12.72 7.18
C GLU A 71 1.51 11.72 8.12
N PHE A 72 2.84 11.80 8.24
CA PHE A 72 3.56 11.07 9.29
C PHE A 72 3.13 11.53 10.69
N PRO A 73 3.08 10.62 11.68
CA PRO A 73 3.62 9.25 11.65
C PRO A 73 2.67 8.18 11.08
N LEU A 74 3.23 7.17 10.39
CA LEU A 74 2.50 6.15 9.64
C LEU A 74 2.96 4.72 9.95
N SER A 75 2.12 3.73 9.63
CA SER A 75 2.47 2.31 9.61
C SER A 75 1.88 1.64 8.38
N ILE A 76 2.47 0.55 7.89
CA ILE A 76 1.98 -0.16 6.69
C ILE A 76 0.56 -0.70 6.90
N ILE A 77 0.25 -1.21 8.10
CA ILE A 77 -1.11 -1.65 8.42
C ILE A 77 -2.09 -0.47 8.40
N GLY A 78 -1.70 0.69 8.95
CA GLY A 78 -2.53 1.90 8.92
C GLY A 78 -2.80 2.38 7.49
N LEU A 79 -1.79 2.36 6.64
CA LEU A 79 -1.91 2.69 5.22
C LEU A 79 -2.82 1.71 4.48
N ALA A 80 -2.65 0.40 4.69
CA ALA A 80 -3.51 -0.62 4.10
C ALA A 80 -4.97 -0.46 4.55
N ARG A 81 -5.23 -0.16 5.82
CA ARG A 81 -6.60 0.09 6.31
C ARG A 81 -7.23 1.32 5.68
N SER A 82 -6.49 2.43 5.64
CA SER A 82 -6.97 3.65 4.98
C SER A 82 -7.25 3.42 3.49
N CYS A 83 -6.36 2.72 2.80
CA CYS A 83 -6.57 2.37 1.40
C CYS A 83 -7.79 1.48 1.19
N ALA A 84 -8.10 0.57 2.12
CA ALA A 84 -9.30 -0.25 2.04
C ALA A 84 -10.58 0.59 2.10
N GLU A 85 -10.64 1.59 2.99
CA GLU A 85 -11.77 2.53 3.06
C GLU A 85 -11.95 3.30 1.73
N MET A 86 -10.84 3.77 1.15
CA MET A 86 -10.84 4.43 -0.16
C MET A 86 -11.26 3.50 -1.31
N VAL A 87 -10.81 2.25 -1.29
CA VAL A 87 -11.18 1.23 -2.28
C VAL A 87 -12.68 0.96 -2.24
N ASP A 88 -13.25 0.84 -1.05
CA ASP A 88 -14.68 0.64 -0.83
C ASP A 88 -15.50 1.86 -1.31
N GLU A 89 -14.99 3.08 -1.11
CA GLU A 89 -15.63 4.32 -1.59
C GLU A 89 -15.61 4.45 -3.12
N VAL A 90 -14.46 4.19 -3.75
CA VAL A 90 -14.30 4.27 -5.21
C VAL A 90 -15.13 3.20 -5.93
N GLY A 91 -15.36 2.06 -5.27
CA GLY A 91 -16.06 0.94 -5.84
C GLY A 91 -15.23 0.19 -6.89
N PRO A 92 -15.88 -0.62 -7.73
CA PRO A 92 -15.20 -1.61 -8.56
C PRO A 92 -14.30 -0.98 -9.62
N ASP A 93 -13.21 -1.68 -9.93
CA ASP A 93 -12.35 -1.40 -11.09
C ASP A 93 -12.35 -2.61 -12.04
N SER A 94 -12.81 -2.39 -13.26
CA SER A 94 -12.87 -3.39 -14.34
C SER A 94 -11.55 -3.49 -15.11
N ARG A 95 -10.58 -2.60 -14.82
CA ARG A 95 -9.26 -2.55 -15.45
C ARG A 95 -8.20 -3.30 -14.64
N GLY A 96 -8.46 -3.62 -13.37
CA GLY A 96 -7.61 -4.46 -12.53
C GLY A 96 -7.43 -5.87 -13.10
N ALA A 97 -6.21 -6.39 -13.01
CA ALA A 97 -5.91 -7.74 -13.46
C ALA A 97 -6.52 -8.75 -12.47
N ALA A 98 -7.46 -9.54 -12.98
CA ALA A 98 -8.27 -10.57 -12.33
C ALA A 98 -9.70 -10.13 -11.97
N ALA A 99 -10.64 -10.94 -12.44
CA ALA A 99 -12.07 -10.77 -12.30
C ALA A 99 -12.49 -10.55 -10.84
N ALA A 100 -13.61 -9.85 -10.68
CA ALA A 100 -14.29 -9.43 -9.44
C ALA A 100 -14.60 -10.52 -8.38
N ASP A 101 -14.05 -11.74 -8.49
CA ASP A 101 -14.37 -12.88 -7.62
C ASP A 101 -13.31 -13.20 -6.55
N ALA A 102 -12.18 -12.47 -6.47
CA ALA A 102 -11.12 -12.81 -5.51
C ALA A 102 -10.29 -11.64 -4.95
N THR A 103 -10.71 -10.37 -5.11
CA THR A 103 -10.02 -9.26 -4.44
C THR A 103 -10.19 -9.43 -2.93
N PRO A 104 -9.11 -9.46 -2.14
CA PRO A 104 -9.21 -9.62 -0.70
C PRO A 104 -10.00 -8.45 -0.09
N GLU A 105 -11.04 -8.74 0.69
CA GLU A 105 -11.77 -7.71 1.45
C GLU A 105 -10.91 -7.26 2.64
N VAL A 106 -9.91 -6.42 2.37
CA VAL A 106 -8.96 -5.91 3.38
C VAL A 106 -9.68 -5.20 4.54
N SER A 107 -10.80 -4.53 4.27
CA SER A 107 -11.61 -3.86 5.30
C SER A 107 -12.24 -4.85 6.30
N ALA A 108 -12.46 -6.11 5.91
CA ALA A 108 -13.03 -7.15 6.75
C ALA A 108 -11.99 -7.99 7.51
N MET A 109 -10.72 -7.96 7.09
CA MET A 109 -9.64 -8.75 7.71
C MET A 109 -9.35 -8.29 9.14
N ASN A 110 -9.01 -9.21 10.04
CA ASN A 110 -8.34 -8.83 11.29
C ASN A 110 -6.85 -8.54 11.04
N ASP A 111 -6.13 -8.08 12.06
CA ASP A 111 -4.72 -7.68 11.89
C ASP A 111 -3.81 -8.86 11.54
N ASP A 112 -4.05 -10.06 12.07
CA ASP A 112 -3.26 -11.24 11.74
C ASP A 112 -3.46 -11.66 10.28
N GLU A 113 -4.71 -11.61 9.79
CA GLU A 113 -5.07 -11.88 8.40
C GLU A 113 -4.44 -10.86 7.45
N LEU A 114 -4.52 -9.57 7.80
CA LEU A 114 -3.94 -8.49 7.01
C LEU A 114 -2.41 -8.57 6.98
N ILE A 115 -1.77 -8.88 8.11
CA ILE A 115 -0.32 -9.09 8.15
C ILE A 115 0.07 -10.28 7.27
N GLY A 116 -0.69 -11.37 7.29
CA GLY A 116 -0.48 -12.50 6.39
C GLY A 116 -0.57 -12.12 4.92
N ALA A 117 -1.59 -11.33 4.54
CA ALA A 117 -1.77 -10.84 3.17
C ALA A 117 -0.63 -9.89 2.75
N LEU A 118 -0.21 -8.97 3.63
CA LEU A 118 0.91 -8.08 3.40
C LEU A 118 2.23 -8.82 3.24
N GLN A 119 2.45 -9.89 4.02
CA GLN A 119 3.63 -10.75 3.87
C GLN A 119 3.65 -11.46 2.52
N GLN A 120 2.50 -11.97 2.08
CA GLN A 120 2.38 -12.60 0.77
C GLN A 120 2.66 -11.59 -0.34
N ALA A 121 2.02 -10.42 -0.29
CA ALA A 121 2.21 -9.35 -1.27
C ALA A 121 3.67 -8.88 -1.31
N LEU A 122 4.33 -8.72 -0.15
CA LEU A 122 5.75 -8.36 -0.08
C LEU A 122 6.65 -9.44 -0.71
N GLY A 123 6.29 -10.72 -0.55
CA GLY A 123 6.95 -11.82 -1.24
C GLY A 123 6.84 -11.72 -2.76
N GLU A 124 5.67 -11.34 -3.27
CA GLU A 124 5.44 -11.12 -4.71
C GLU A 124 6.20 -9.91 -5.25
N VAL A 125 6.23 -8.78 -4.53
CA VAL A 125 7.03 -7.60 -4.90
C VAL A 125 8.50 -7.97 -5.05
N ARG A 126 9.08 -8.68 -4.06
CA ARG A 126 10.48 -9.10 -4.12
C ARG A 126 10.79 -10.00 -5.31
N LEU A 127 9.85 -10.87 -5.69
CA LEU A 127 10.00 -11.71 -6.88
C LEU A 127 9.98 -10.86 -8.17
N LEU A 128 9.10 -9.86 -8.24
CA LEU A 128 9.04 -8.93 -9.38
C LEU A 128 10.34 -8.12 -9.52
N THR A 129 10.84 -7.55 -8.41
CA THR A 129 12.11 -6.80 -8.41
C THR A 129 13.28 -7.67 -8.88
N MET A 130 13.40 -8.91 -8.37
CA MET A 130 14.46 -9.84 -8.81
C MET A 130 14.39 -10.22 -10.30
N MET A 131 13.20 -10.18 -10.91
CA MET A 131 13.02 -10.49 -12.33
C MET A 131 13.32 -9.28 -13.23
N ASP A 132 13.15 -8.05 -12.73
CA ASP A 132 13.44 -6.82 -13.48
C ASP A 132 14.96 -6.51 -13.50
N ASP A 133 15.69 -6.98 -12.49
CA ASP A 133 17.16 -6.88 -12.38
C ASP A 133 17.95 -7.97 -13.16
N ALA A 134 17.29 -8.87 -13.89
CA ALA A 134 17.89 -10.02 -14.58
C ALA A 134 18.03 -9.82 -16.10
#